data_AF-A0A8T5T4E5-F1
#
_entry.id   AF-A0A8T5T4E5-F1
#
_cell.length_a   1.000
_cell.length_b   1.000
_cell.length_c   1.000
_cell.angle_alpha   90.00
_cell.angle_beta   90.00
_cell.angle_gamma   90.00
#
_symmetry.space_group_name_H-M   'P 1'
#
loop_
_entity.id
_entity.type
_entity.pdbx_description
1 polymer ?
#
loop_
_entity_poly.entity_id
_entity_poly.type
_entity_poly.pdbx_seq_one_letter_code
_entity_poly.pdbx_strand_id
1 'polypeptide(L)'
;MSPIITHEDELELAKIEQDLVKEIKKLAKAQSSLVNSQKKYAENLTKATLAREMMNRTYRDVLKQMQTLARERRSNIKDEEVQLFDDIIHQNDKYIETNKSYIDSIKNLTLKKDYLIEKKDEFADALNEVAQRRSNIIKKALFVEKKKNNLEEGEKIKIYESELDDIQREFDRARDVMLKKINQFLQVRDEVDNLWLKVKDSVSKSS
;
A
#
# COMPACT_ATOMS: atom_id res chain seq x y z
N MET A 1 -4.52 42.53 -3.01
CA MET A 1 -4.32 42.24 -4.45
C MET A 1 -4.13 40.73 -4.57
N SER A 2 -5.09 40.04 -5.17
CA SER A 2 -4.89 38.64 -5.56
C SER A 2 -3.85 38.62 -6.70
N PRO A 3 -2.85 37.72 -6.68
CA PRO A 3 -1.88 37.63 -7.76
C PRO A 3 -2.60 37.37 -9.09
N ILE A 4 -2.15 38.05 -10.16
CA ILE A 4 -2.63 37.79 -11.52
C ILE A 4 -2.10 36.42 -11.91
N ILE A 5 -2.99 35.44 -12.01
CA ILE A 5 -2.66 34.10 -12.50
C ILE A 5 -2.40 34.21 -14.00
N THR A 6 -1.24 33.76 -14.44
CA THR A 6 -0.77 33.84 -15.82
C THR A 6 -0.68 32.45 -16.47
N HIS A 7 -0.56 32.40 -17.79
CA HIS A 7 -0.25 31.17 -18.52
C HIS A 7 1.08 30.53 -18.08
N GLU A 8 2.03 31.32 -17.55
CA GLU A 8 3.30 30.82 -17.01
C GLU A 8 3.08 30.01 -15.73
N ASP A 9 2.12 30.41 -14.89
CA ASP A 9 1.76 29.66 -13.67
C ASP A 9 1.18 28.28 -13.99
N GLU A 10 0.37 28.17 -15.06
CA GLU A 10 -0.17 26.88 -15.50
C GLU A 10 0.89 25.96 -16.11
N LEU A 11 1.89 26.53 -16.81
CA LEU A 11 3.03 25.77 -17.32
C LEU A 11 3.95 25.30 -16.18
N GLU A 12 4.17 26.13 -15.17
CA GLU A 12 4.94 25.72 -13.98
C GLU A 12 4.16 24.66 -13.18
N LEU A 13 2.83 24.78 -13.07
CA LEU A 13 2.01 23.73 -12.48
C LEU A 13 2.18 22.39 -13.22
N ALA A 14 2.10 22.38 -14.55
CA ALA A 14 2.32 21.15 -15.33
C ALA A 14 3.68 20.51 -15.05
N LYS A 15 4.73 21.33 -14.90
CA LYS A 15 6.08 20.85 -14.57
C LYS A 15 6.15 20.30 -13.13
N ILE A 16 5.57 20.99 -12.15
CA ILE A 16 5.49 20.52 -10.76
C ILE A 16 4.68 19.21 -10.67
N GLU A 17 3.57 19.09 -11.42
CA GLU A 17 2.78 17.86 -11.52
C GLU A 17 3.65 16.69 -12.05
N GLN A 18 4.48 16.92 -13.07
CA GLN A 18 5.42 15.91 -13.58
C GLN A 18 6.51 15.52 -12.57
N ASP A 19 7.02 16.47 -11.79
CA ASP A 19 7.98 16.17 -10.73
C ASP A 19 7.32 15.38 -9.58
N LEU A 20 6.09 15.71 -9.23
CA LEU A 20 5.29 14.92 -8.28
C LEU A 20 5.09 13.48 -8.77
N VAL A 21 4.81 13.27 -10.06
CA VAL A 21 4.71 11.91 -10.65
C VAL A 21 5.99 11.10 -10.42
N LYS A 22 7.17 11.72 -10.61
CA LYS A 22 8.45 11.03 -10.39
C LYS A 22 8.60 10.60 -8.92
N GLU A 23 8.27 11.49 -7.98
CA GLU A 23 8.34 11.19 -6.56
C GLU A 23 7.30 10.12 -6.13
N ILE A 24 6.09 10.16 -6.69
CA ILE A 24 5.07 9.12 -6.45
C ILE A 24 5.59 7.75 -6.90
N LYS A 25 6.13 7.65 -8.12
CA LYS A 25 6.67 6.38 -8.66
C LYS A 25 7.89 5.88 -7.88
N LYS A 26 8.75 6.81 -7.43
CA LYS A 26 9.90 6.48 -6.57
C LYS A 26 9.43 5.92 -5.22
N LEU A 27 8.42 6.53 -4.60
CA LEU A 27 7.81 6.02 -3.38
C LEU A 27 7.14 4.66 -3.60
N ALA A 28 6.44 4.46 -4.71
CA ALA A 28 5.80 3.20 -5.07
C ALA A 28 6.82 2.04 -5.14
N LYS A 29 7.98 2.27 -5.76
CA LYS A 29 9.10 1.31 -5.79
C LYS A 29 9.62 0.99 -4.40
N ALA A 30 9.87 2.01 -3.57
CA ALA A 30 10.32 1.80 -2.19
C ALA A 30 9.31 1.00 -1.36
N GLN A 31 8.01 1.29 -1.54
CA GLN A 31 6.94 0.53 -0.90
C GLN A 31 6.86 -0.92 -1.38
N SER A 32 7.08 -1.18 -2.68
CA SER A 32 7.13 -2.55 -3.21
C SER A 32 8.24 -3.37 -2.56
N SER A 33 9.45 -2.81 -2.42
CA SER A 33 10.55 -3.47 -1.71
C SER A 33 10.21 -3.76 -0.23
N LEU A 34 9.55 -2.81 0.44
CA LEU A 34 9.08 -3.00 1.82
C LEU A 34 8.05 -4.14 1.90
N VAL A 35 7.04 -4.16 1.03
CA VAL A 35 5.99 -5.20 1.02
C VAL A 35 6.59 -6.59 0.79
N ASN A 36 7.55 -6.71 -0.13
CA ASN A 36 8.26 -7.97 -0.36
C ASN A 36 9.03 -8.44 0.90
N SER A 37 9.65 -7.51 1.63
CA SER A 37 10.32 -7.81 2.89
C SER A 37 9.32 -8.28 3.96
N GLN A 38 8.12 -7.68 4.02
CA GLN A 38 7.05 -8.08 4.92
C GLN A 38 6.51 -9.48 4.61
N LYS A 39 6.34 -9.82 3.33
CA LYS A 39 5.96 -11.19 2.90
C LYS A 39 7.00 -12.22 3.36
N LYS A 40 8.29 -11.96 3.12
CA LYS A 40 9.39 -12.82 3.56
C LYS A 40 9.42 -12.98 5.08
N TYR A 41 9.16 -11.90 5.83
CA TYR A 41 9.02 -11.97 7.27
C TYR A 41 7.87 -12.90 7.70
N ALA A 42 6.69 -12.78 7.09
CA ALA A 42 5.55 -13.65 7.39
C ALA A 42 5.82 -15.13 7.06
N GLU A 43 6.54 -15.42 5.98
CA GLU A 43 6.98 -16.78 5.63
C GLU A 43 7.95 -17.35 6.68
N ASN A 44 8.96 -16.57 7.07
CA ASN A 44 9.92 -16.98 8.09
C ASN A 44 9.24 -17.20 9.44
N LEU A 45 8.30 -16.33 9.81
CA LEU A 45 7.51 -16.47 11.03
C LEU A 45 6.62 -17.72 11.00
N THR A 46 6.06 -18.05 9.82
CA THR A 46 5.32 -19.31 9.61
C THR A 46 6.22 -20.51 9.88
N LYS A 47 7.43 -20.54 9.31
CA LYS A 47 8.39 -21.64 9.53
C LYS A 47 8.77 -21.79 11.00
N ALA A 48 9.07 -20.69 11.68
CA ALA A 48 9.41 -20.70 13.10
C ALA A 48 8.23 -21.19 13.97
N THR A 49 7.00 -20.81 13.62
CA THR A 49 5.79 -21.24 14.32
C THR A 49 5.54 -22.74 14.14
N LEU A 50 5.73 -23.29 12.93
CA LEU A 50 5.66 -24.72 12.67
C LEU A 50 6.75 -25.51 13.43
N ALA A 51 7.97 -24.98 13.49
CA ALA A 51 9.04 -25.60 14.29
C ALA A 51 8.67 -25.66 15.79
N ARG A 52 8.07 -24.58 16.31
CA ARG A 52 7.56 -24.56 17.69
C ARG A 52 6.41 -25.55 17.91
N GLU A 53 5.50 -25.70 16.95
CA GLU A 53 4.44 -26.72 17.02
C GLU A 53 5.02 -28.14 17.14
N MET A 54 6.01 -28.48 16.30
CA MET A 54 6.67 -29.78 16.36
C MET A 54 7.38 -29.98 17.70
N MET A 55 8.13 -28.98 18.16
CA MET A 55 8.75 -29.00 19.49
C MET A 55 7.70 -29.22 20.60
N ASN A 56 6.55 -28.52 20.53
CA ASN A 56 5.50 -28.65 21.54
C ASN A 56 4.80 -30.02 21.51
N ARG A 57 4.80 -30.72 20.36
CA ARG A 57 4.37 -32.12 20.29
C ARG A 57 5.35 -33.03 21.02
N THR A 58 6.65 -32.83 20.83
CA THR A 58 7.68 -33.58 21.57
C THR A 58 7.60 -33.33 23.08
N TYR A 59 7.35 -32.09 23.52
CA TYR A 59 7.08 -31.79 24.93
C TYR A 59 5.91 -32.62 25.48
N ARG A 60 4.80 -32.74 24.74
CA ARG A 60 3.65 -33.57 25.15
C ARG A 60 4.01 -35.05 25.26
N ASP A 61 4.83 -35.57 24.35
CA ASP A 61 5.24 -36.98 24.41
C ASP A 61 6.17 -37.24 25.61
N VAL A 62 7.07 -36.30 25.93
CA VAL A 62 7.87 -36.34 27.16
C VAL A 62 6.98 -36.27 28.40
N LEU A 63 6.02 -35.33 28.44
CA LEU A 63 5.09 -35.18 29.56
C LEU A 63 4.30 -36.48 29.83
N LYS A 64 3.79 -37.14 28.79
CA LYS A 64 3.08 -38.44 28.93
C LYS A 64 3.97 -39.51 29.56
N GLN A 65 5.24 -39.58 29.17
CA GLN A 65 6.20 -40.52 29.76
C GLN A 65 6.51 -40.15 31.21
N MET A 66 6.69 -38.86 31.51
CA MET A 66 6.91 -38.38 32.87
C MET A 66 5.74 -38.72 33.79
N GLN A 67 4.50 -38.48 33.34
CA GLN A 67 3.28 -38.83 34.08
C GLN A 67 3.13 -40.34 34.33
N THR A 68 3.62 -41.17 33.40
CA THR A 68 3.62 -42.63 33.57
C THR A 68 4.63 -43.04 34.64
N LEU A 69 5.85 -42.53 34.56
CA LEU A 69 6.93 -42.86 35.49
C LEU A 69 6.69 -42.27 36.89
N ALA A 70 6.10 -41.08 37.02
CA ALA A 70 5.79 -40.47 38.32
C ALA A 70 4.87 -41.35 39.21
N ARG A 71 4.11 -42.28 38.60
CA ARG A 71 3.27 -43.25 39.34
C ARG A 71 4.09 -44.39 39.97
N GLU A 72 5.32 -44.61 39.51
CA GLU A 72 6.21 -45.66 39.98
C GLU A 72 7.01 -45.20 41.19
N ARG A 73 6.98 -45.99 42.29
CA ARG A 73 7.67 -45.68 43.56
C ARG A 73 9.19 -45.52 43.46
N ARG A 74 9.81 -45.97 42.35
CA ARG A 74 11.26 -45.91 42.11
C ARG A 74 11.64 -44.94 41.00
N SER A 75 10.71 -44.13 40.49
CA SER A 75 11.06 -43.13 39.48
C SER A 75 11.81 -41.96 40.12
N ASN A 76 12.67 -41.33 39.31
CA ASN A 76 13.42 -40.13 39.71
C ASN A 76 12.70 -38.84 39.28
N ILE A 77 11.40 -38.90 38.99
CA ILE A 77 10.62 -37.76 38.50
C ILE A 77 9.81 -37.17 39.64
N LYS A 78 9.89 -35.85 39.78
CA LYS A 78 9.09 -35.09 40.74
C LYS A 78 7.83 -34.53 40.07
N ASP A 79 6.76 -34.40 40.84
CA ASP A 79 5.51 -33.77 40.38
C ASP A 79 5.73 -32.32 39.90
N GLU A 80 6.68 -31.61 40.51
CA GLU A 80 7.09 -30.27 40.09
C GLU A 80 7.59 -30.23 38.64
N GLU A 81 8.38 -31.24 38.22
CA GLU A 81 8.88 -31.33 36.85
C GLU A 81 7.74 -31.60 35.86
N VAL A 82 6.79 -32.44 36.24
CA VAL A 82 5.58 -32.73 35.44
C VAL A 82 4.77 -31.45 35.23
N GLN A 83 4.56 -30.66 36.29
CA GLN A 83 3.82 -29.40 36.21
C GLN A 83 4.54 -28.37 35.32
N LEU A 84 5.86 -28.22 35.44
CA LEU A 84 6.63 -27.29 34.60
C LEU A 84 6.54 -27.64 33.11
N PHE A 85 6.56 -28.92 32.76
CA PHE A 85 6.38 -29.36 31.36
C PHE A 85 4.98 -29.05 30.85
N ASP A 86 3.95 -29.27 31.67
CA ASP A 86 2.57 -28.94 31.33
C ASP A 86 2.38 -27.43 31.12
N ASP A 87 2.93 -26.59 32.00
CA ASP A 87 2.89 -25.13 31.89
C ASP A 87 3.58 -24.63 30.62
N ILE A 88 4.76 -25.17 30.28
CA ILE A 88 5.48 -24.85 29.04
C ILE A 88 4.64 -25.20 27.81
N ILE A 89 3.94 -26.35 27.83
CA ILE A 89 3.07 -26.77 26.72
C ILE A 89 1.93 -25.76 26.51
N HIS A 90 1.25 -25.38 27.59
CA HIS A 90 0.15 -24.42 27.54
C HIS A 90 0.60 -23.03 27.06
N GLN A 91 1.75 -22.54 27.55
CA GLN A 91 2.32 -21.27 27.10
C GLN A 91 2.69 -21.30 25.61
N ASN A 92 3.28 -22.41 25.14
CA ASN A 92 3.61 -22.58 23.73
C ASN A 92 2.35 -22.62 22.86
N ASP A 93 1.27 -23.28 23.28
CA ASP A 93 0.02 -23.32 22.53
C ASP A 93 -0.60 -21.92 22.36
N LYS A 94 -0.67 -21.13 23.44
CA LYS A 94 -1.14 -19.73 23.38
C LYS A 94 -0.27 -18.89 22.43
N TYR A 95 1.05 -19.08 22.47
CA TYR A 95 1.98 -18.38 21.59
C TYR A 95 1.79 -18.79 20.11
N ILE A 96 1.62 -20.08 19.83
CA ILE A 96 1.38 -20.61 18.48
C ILE A 96 0.09 -20.01 17.90
N GLU A 97 -1.00 -19.99 18.69
CA GLU A 97 -2.28 -19.42 18.27
C GLU A 97 -2.17 -17.92 17.95
N THR A 98 -1.54 -17.17 18.85
CA THR A 98 -1.24 -15.74 18.64
C THR A 98 -0.47 -15.52 17.34
N ASN A 99 0.60 -16.28 17.13
CA ASN A 99 1.43 -16.13 15.95
C ASN A 99 0.69 -16.44 14.65
N LYS A 100 -0.21 -17.44 14.64
CA LYS A 100 -1.06 -17.71 13.47
C LYS A 100 -1.92 -16.51 13.11
N SER A 101 -2.60 -15.92 14.11
CA SER A 101 -3.43 -14.72 13.90
C SER A 101 -2.61 -13.52 13.39
N TYR A 102 -1.42 -13.32 13.94
CA TYR A 102 -0.51 -12.27 13.51
C TYR A 102 0.03 -12.48 12.08
N ILE A 103 0.42 -13.72 11.73
CA ILE A 103 0.85 -14.09 10.38
C ILE A 103 -0.26 -13.80 9.36
N ASP A 104 -1.49 -14.21 9.64
CA ASP A 104 -2.62 -14.00 8.73
C ASP A 104 -2.93 -12.51 8.54
N SER A 105 -2.83 -11.73 9.62
CA SER A 105 -3.00 -10.28 9.59
C SER A 105 -1.93 -9.60 8.73
N ILE A 106 -0.67 -10.01 8.84
CA ILE A 106 0.43 -9.50 7.98
C ILE A 106 0.18 -9.89 6.53
N LYS A 107 -0.18 -11.15 6.23
CA LYS A 107 -0.44 -11.61 4.85
C LYS A 107 -1.53 -10.77 4.20
N ASN A 108 -2.67 -10.59 4.88
CA ASN A 108 -3.77 -9.76 4.40
C ASN A 108 -3.33 -8.31 4.17
N LEU A 109 -2.57 -7.72 5.10
CA LEU A 109 -2.02 -6.38 4.95
C LEU A 109 -1.11 -6.26 3.72
N THR A 110 -0.21 -7.23 3.51
CA THR A 110 0.73 -7.20 2.38
C THR A 110 0.02 -7.30 1.03
N LEU A 111 -1.00 -8.16 0.91
CA LEU A 111 -1.82 -8.27 -0.30
C LEU A 111 -2.50 -6.93 -0.62
N LYS A 112 -3.05 -6.26 0.40
CA LYS A 112 -3.72 -4.99 0.18
C LYS A 112 -2.74 -3.86 -0.15
N LYS A 113 -1.53 -3.90 0.40
CA LYS A 113 -0.46 -2.95 0.05
C LYS A 113 0.02 -3.11 -1.39
N ASP A 114 0.08 -4.33 -1.94
CA ASP A 114 0.38 -4.52 -3.37
C ASP A 114 -0.65 -3.79 -4.23
N TYR A 115 -1.93 -3.96 -3.90
CA TYR A 115 -3.02 -3.28 -4.62
C TYR A 115 -2.97 -1.75 -4.44
N LEU A 116 -2.58 -1.26 -3.27
CA LEU A 116 -2.35 0.17 -3.03
C LEU A 116 -1.24 0.73 -3.94
N ILE A 117 -0.15 -0.03 -4.12
CA ILE A 117 0.96 0.35 -5.00
C ILE A 117 0.47 0.43 -6.45
N GLU A 118 -0.31 -0.56 -6.91
CA GLU A 118 -0.91 -0.54 -8.25
C GLU A 118 -1.78 0.72 -8.46
N LYS A 119 -2.68 1.04 -7.51
CA LYS A 119 -3.54 2.24 -7.62
C LYS A 119 -2.77 3.54 -7.52
N LYS A 120 -1.65 3.55 -6.80
CA LYS A 120 -0.74 4.69 -6.77
C LYS A 120 -0.06 4.90 -8.13
N ASP A 121 0.39 3.84 -8.80
CA ASP A 121 0.98 3.93 -10.13
C ASP A 121 -0.06 4.38 -11.17
N GLU A 122 -1.28 3.85 -11.14
CA GLU A 122 -2.38 4.31 -12.01
C GLU A 122 -2.71 5.80 -11.81
N PHE A 123 -2.72 6.27 -10.57
CA PHE A 123 -2.88 7.69 -10.26
C PHE A 123 -1.73 8.53 -10.81
N ALA A 124 -0.49 8.07 -10.64
CA ALA A 124 0.68 8.77 -11.17
C ALA A 124 0.64 8.88 -12.70
N ASP A 125 0.22 7.82 -13.39
CA ASP A 125 0.08 7.83 -14.85
C ASP A 125 -1.02 8.79 -15.31
N ALA A 126 -2.18 8.79 -14.64
CA ALA A 126 -3.26 9.71 -14.95
C ALA A 126 -2.89 11.18 -14.67
N LEU A 127 -2.14 11.45 -13.58
CA LEU A 127 -1.62 12.79 -13.29
C LEU A 127 -0.61 13.26 -14.34
N ASN A 128 0.26 12.36 -14.81
CA ASN A 128 1.21 12.68 -15.88
C ASN A 128 0.50 13.08 -17.18
N GLU A 129 -0.57 12.37 -17.54
CA GLU A 129 -1.39 12.69 -18.71
C GLU A 129 -2.04 14.08 -18.58
N VAL A 130 -2.59 14.40 -17.40
CA VAL A 130 -3.15 15.74 -17.11
C VAL A 130 -2.07 16.81 -17.27
N ALA A 131 -0.89 16.61 -16.70
CA ALA A 131 0.21 17.56 -16.78
C ALA A 131 0.66 17.84 -18.22
N GLN A 132 0.80 16.78 -19.03
CA GLN A 132 1.15 16.92 -20.45
C GLN A 132 0.07 17.68 -21.23
N ARG A 133 -1.20 17.33 -21.03
CA ARG A 133 -2.34 17.98 -21.70
C ARG A 133 -2.52 19.43 -21.26
N ARG A 134 -2.30 19.75 -19.98
CA ARG A 134 -2.29 21.12 -19.45
C ARG A 134 -1.29 21.98 -20.21
N SER A 135 -0.04 21.52 -20.31
CA SER A 135 0.99 22.23 -21.08
C SER A 135 0.56 22.45 -22.53
N ASN A 136 -0.07 21.46 -23.17
CA ASN A 136 -0.49 21.55 -24.57
C ASN A 136 -1.63 22.56 -24.77
N ILE A 137 -2.64 22.59 -23.90
CA ILE A 137 -3.73 23.56 -23.96
C ILE A 137 -3.20 24.97 -23.82
N ILE A 138 -2.36 25.21 -22.81
CA ILE A 138 -1.84 26.56 -22.55
C ILE A 138 -1.01 27.05 -23.73
N LYS A 139 -0.17 26.20 -24.32
CA LYS A 139 0.58 26.53 -25.53
C LYS A 139 -0.34 26.84 -26.72
N LYS A 140 -1.41 26.07 -26.90
CA LYS A 140 -2.38 26.34 -27.98
C LYS A 140 -3.15 27.63 -27.73
N ALA A 141 -3.60 27.89 -26.51
CA ALA A 141 -4.29 29.11 -26.12
C ALA A 141 -3.42 30.35 -26.41
N LEU A 142 -2.17 30.34 -25.95
CA LEU A 142 -1.18 31.39 -26.25
C LEU A 142 -0.95 31.57 -27.76
N PHE A 143 -0.92 30.48 -28.53
CA PHE A 143 -0.82 30.55 -29.98
C PHE A 143 -2.04 31.23 -30.60
N VAL A 144 -3.25 30.87 -30.20
CA VAL A 144 -4.50 31.49 -30.70
C VAL A 144 -4.53 32.98 -30.36
N GLU A 145 -4.20 33.36 -29.13
CA GLU A 145 -4.12 34.77 -28.72
C GLU A 145 -3.11 35.56 -29.55
N LYS A 146 -1.91 34.99 -29.77
CA LYS A 146 -0.89 35.62 -30.62
C LYS A 146 -1.38 35.82 -32.05
N LYS A 147 -2.11 34.85 -32.61
CA LYS A 147 -2.67 34.98 -33.97
C LYS A 147 -3.78 36.03 -34.04
N LYS A 148 -4.64 36.11 -33.02
CA LYS A 148 -5.64 37.19 -32.89
C LYS A 148 -4.99 38.58 -32.82
N ASN A 149 -3.95 38.72 -32.01
CA ASN A 149 -3.22 39.98 -31.86
C ASN A 149 -2.50 40.41 -33.15
N ASN A 150 -2.07 39.44 -33.97
CA ASN A 150 -1.47 39.71 -35.28
C ASN A 150 -2.52 39.99 -36.38
N LEU A 151 -3.81 40.09 -36.04
CA LEU A 151 -4.91 40.38 -36.96
C LEU A 151 -4.99 39.39 -38.13
N GLU A 152 -4.70 38.10 -37.86
CA GLU A 152 -4.82 37.05 -38.85
C GLU A 152 -6.29 36.86 -39.27
N GLU A 153 -6.49 36.37 -40.49
CA GLU A 153 -7.80 36.23 -41.13
C GLU A 153 -8.81 35.45 -40.25
N GLY A 154 -10.03 35.99 -40.15
CA GLY A 154 -11.04 35.48 -39.22
C GLY A 154 -11.41 34.00 -39.43
N GLU A 155 -11.36 33.49 -40.67
CA GLU A 155 -11.58 32.06 -40.94
C GLU A 155 -10.47 31.17 -40.35
N LYS A 156 -9.21 31.61 -40.42
CA LYS A 156 -8.07 30.88 -39.81
C LYS A 156 -8.15 30.92 -38.29
N ILE A 157 -8.54 32.06 -37.72
CA ILE A 157 -8.76 32.17 -36.27
C ILE A 157 -9.82 31.18 -35.80
N LYS A 158 -10.96 31.06 -36.50
CA LYS A 158 -12.00 30.09 -36.16
C LYS A 158 -11.51 28.64 -36.19
N ILE A 159 -10.64 28.29 -37.14
CA ILE A 159 -10.01 26.96 -37.18
C ILE A 159 -9.16 26.74 -35.92
N TYR A 160 -8.31 27.70 -35.56
CA TYR A 160 -7.46 27.59 -34.37
C TYR A 160 -8.25 27.54 -33.06
N GLU A 161 -9.37 28.26 -32.97
CA GLU A 161 -10.30 28.19 -31.84
C GLU A 161 -10.98 26.82 -31.75
N SER A 162 -11.44 26.27 -32.88
CA SER A 162 -12.03 24.92 -32.90
C SER A 162 -11.02 23.85 -32.45
N GLU A 163 -9.77 23.96 -32.90
CA GLU A 163 -8.70 23.06 -32.44
C GLU A 163 -8.41 23.22 -30.95
N LEU A 164 -8.45 24.44 -30.42
CA LEU A 164 -8.29 24.70 -28.99
C LEU A 164 -9.42 24.05 -28.18
N ASP A 165 -10.67 24.19 -28.64
CA ASP A 165 -11.84 23.56 -28.00
C ASP A 165 -11.72 22.03 -27.95
N ASP A 166 -11.21 21.42 -29.02
CA ASP A 166 -11.00 19.96 -29.04
C ASP A 166 -9.92 19.54 -28.04
N ILE A 167 -8.78 20.24 -27.98
CA ILE A 167 -7.74 19.95 -26.98
C ILE A 167 -8.28 20.17 -25.55
N GLN A 168 -9.09 21.22 -25.34
CA GLN A 168 -9.75 21.49 -24.06
C GLN A 168 -10.63 20.31 -23.61
N ARG A 169 -11.47 19.78 -24.52
CA ARG A 169 -12.30 18.60 -24.22
C ARG A 169 -11.46 17.38 -23.86
N GLU A 170 -10.34 17.16 -24.53
CA GLU A 170 -9.47 16.03 -24.21
C GLU A 170 -8.80 16.17 -22.83
N PHE A 171 -8.41 17.37 -22.44
CA PHE A 171 -7.91 17.62 -21.09
C PHE A 171 -8.98 17.43 -20.03
N ASP A 172 -10.20 17.93 -20.25
CA ASP A 172 -11.30 17.75 -19.32
C ASP A 172 -11.56 16.25 -19.07
N ARG A 173 -11.55 15.44 -20.14
CA ARG A 173 -11.62 13.96 -20.03
C ARG A 173 -10.46 13.38 -19.23
N ALA A 174 -9.22 13.81 -19.48
CA ALA A 174 -8.06 13.34 -18.72
C ALA A 174 -8.13 13.73 -17.24
N ARG A 175 -8.61 14.94 -16.93
CA ARG A 175 -8.84 15.42 -15.57
C ARG A 175 -9.87 14.56 -14.86
N ASP A 176 -10.98 14.23 -15.50
CA ASP A 176 -12.02 13.38 -14.91
C ASP A 176 -11.50 11.97 -14.60
N VAL A 177 -10.67 11.41 -15.50
CA VAL A 177 -9.99 10.13 -15.26
C VAL A 177 -9.04 10.24 -14.06
N MET A 178 -8.22 11.30 -13.98
CA MET A 178 -7.31 11.53 -12.86
C MET A 178 -8.06 11.64 -11.53
N LEU A 179 -9.17 12.39 -11.50
CA LEU A 179 -10.03 12.52 -10.32
C LEU A 179 -10.61 11.16 -9.89
N LYS A 180 -10.99 10.31 -10.84
CA LYS A 180 -11.41 8.94 -10.52
C LYS A 180 -10.26 8.12 -9.93
N LYS A 181 -9.05 8.22 -10.50
CA LYS A 181 -7.88 7.45 -10.03
C LYS A 181 -7.38 7.88 -8.66
N ILE A 182 -7.34 9.18 -8.36
CA ILE A 182 -6.96 9.66 -7.02
C ILE A 182 -7.96 9.18 -5.97
N ASN A 183 -9.26 9.19 -6.27
CA ASN A 183 -10.27 8.68 -5.34
C ASN A 183 -10.13 7.17 -5.09
N GLN A 184 -9.86 6.38 -6.14
CA GLN A 184 -9.58 4.95 -5.98
C GLN A 184 -8.33 4.70 -5.13
N PHE A 185 -7.27 5.47 -5.34
CA PHE A 185 -6.06 5.41 -4.52
C PHE A 185 -6.36 5.74 -3.04
N LEU A 186 -7.11 6.81 -2.77
CA LEU A 186 -7.48 7.23 -1.41
C LEU A 186 -8.33 6.17 -0.71
N GLN A 187 -9.31 5.59 -1.40
CA GLN A 187 -10.14 4.52 -0.84
C GLN A 187 -9.28 3.31 -0.41
N VAL A 188 -8.36 2.86 -1.27
CA VAL A 188 -7.50 1.72 -0.96
C VAL A 188 -6.51 2.05 0.17
N ARG A 189 -6.05 3.31 0.26
CA ARG A 189 -5.21 3.77 1.37
C ARG A 189 -5.95 3.60 2.70
N ASP A 190 -7.19 4.07 2.77
CA ASP A 190 -8.00 3.99 4.00
C ASP A 190 -8.29 2.51 4.37
N GLU A 191 -8.46 1.63 3.37
CA GLU A 191 -8.56 0.18 3.60
C GLU A 191 -7.26 -0.43 4.17
N VAL A 192 -6.09 0.02 3.71
CA VAL A 192 -4.78 -0.39 4.29
C VAL A 192 -4.63 0.10 5.73
N ASP A 193 -5.05 1.32 6.03
CA ASP A 193 -4.99 1.90 7.38
C ASP A 193 -5.87 1.10 8.36
N ASN A 194 -7.05 0.66 7.91
CA ASN A 194 -7.91 -0.23 8.69
C ASN A 194 -7.27 -1.61 8.93
N LEU A 195 -6.49 -2.15 7.98
CA LEU A 195 -5.77 -3.41 8.17
C LEU A 195 -4.60 -3.28 9.17
N TRP A 196 -3.97 -2.10 9.26
CA TRP A 196 -2.98 -1.84 10.30
C TRP A 196 -3.57 -1.92 11.71
N LEU A 197 -4.80 -1.44 11.90
CA LEU A 197 -5.51 -1.59 13.18
C LEU A 197 -5.73 -3.07 13.53
N LYS A 198 -6.11 -3.91 12.55
CA LYS A 198 -6.24 -5.35 12.78
C LYS A 198 -4.93 -6.03 13.18
N VAL A 199 -3.81 -5.62 12.57
CA VAL A 199 -2.48 -6.10 12.98
C VAL A 199 -2.19 -5.72 14.43
N LYS A 200 -2.48 -4.48 14.84
CA LYS A 200 -2.34 -4.05 16.24
C LYS A 200 -3.17 -4.92 17.19
N ASP A 201 -4.42 -5.19 16.84
CA ASP A 201 -5.33 -6.00 17.68
C ASP A 201 -4.89 -7.47 17.79
N SER A 202 -4.28 -8.03 16.74
CA SER A 202 -3.75 -9.39 16.75
C SER A 202 -2.62 -9.62 17.76
N VAL A 203 -1.91 -8.54 18.14
CA VAL A 203 -0.85 -8.57 19.15
C VAL A 203 -1.39 -8.20 20.54
N SER A 204 -2.45 -7.40 20.60
CA SER A 204 -3.01 -6.86 21.85
C SER A 204 -3.81 -7.90 22.65
N LYS A 205 -4.41 -8.90 22.00
CA LYS A 205 -5.11 -10.01 22.68
C LYS A 205 -4.17 -11.00 23.39
N SER A 206 -2.86 -10.80 23.26
CA SER A 206 -1.82 -11.68 23.80
C SER A 206 -1.20 -11.18 25.10
N SER A 207 -1.45 -9.91 25.46
CA SER A 207 -1.08 -9.29 26.75
C SER A 207 -2.21 -9.43 27.76
#